data_AF-A0A2V7HEX4-F1
#
_entry.id   AF-A0A2V7HEX4-F1
#
_cell.length_a   1.000
_cell.length_b   1.000
_cell.length_c   1.000
_cell.angle_alpha   90.00
_cell.angle_beta   90.00
_cell.angle_gamma   90.00
#
_symmetry.space_group_name_H-M   'P 1'
#
loop_
_entity.id
_entity.type
_entity.pdbx_description
1 polymer ?
#
loop_
_entity_poly.entity_id
_entity_poly.type
_entity_poly.pdbx_seq_one_letter_code
_entity_poly.pdbx_strand_id
1 'polypeptide(L)'
;MWLLPAYPLLVFLAGALLAWRFRRWRMLVATLSLAAAERALAVTLASSTPAAHVMAATAAAALPLNLTALTWLPERGRPVVGWSVGLVAAEALAAGLLAQPEAAPIAGLLAHPFAGGRLPAIGLLAFSAALALAGLRLTLRPQALECGMFWALVAALLAFGAAAPASASIALAGAGLVLLVSLVETSHAIAYGDELTGLPSRRALTESLLRLEGAYTIAMVDIDHFKVFNDTYGHDAGDQLLRMLGARLAEVGGGGRPFRYGGEEFAVIFSDTP
;
A
#
# COMPACT_ATOMS: atom_id res chain seq x y z
N MET A 1 20.81 -1.45 23.04
CA MET A 1 20.07 -0.17 23.05
C MET A 1 20.47 0.82 21.94
N TRP A 2 21.41 0.47 21.04
CA TRP A 2 21.93 1.37 19.98
C TRP A 2 21.12 1.40 18.67
N LEU A 3 20.17 0.47 18.48
CA LEU A 3 19.41 0.32 17.22
C LEU A 3 18.09 1.11 17.18
N LEU A 4 17.57 1.54 18.32
CA LEU A 4 16.30 2.26 18.42
C LEU A 4 16.24 3.55 17.57
N PRO A 5 17.30 4.37 17.44
CA PRO A 5 17.25 5.58 16.61
C PRO A 5 17.27 5.28 15.10
N ALA A 6 17.88 4.16 14.71
CA ALA A 6 18.03 3.78 13.30
C ALA A 6 16.80 3.03 12.76
N TYR A 7 15.98 2.46 13.65
CA TYR A 7 14.85 1.61 13.29
C TYR A 7 13.84 2.27 12.32
N PRO A 8 13.32 3.49 12.57
CA PRO A 8 12.37 4.12 11.64
C PRO A 8 13.00 4.37 10.26
N LEU A 9 14.25 4.84 10.23
CA LEU A 9 14.97 5.10 9.00
C LEU A 9 15.12 3.82 8.16
N LEU A 10 15.50 2.69 8.78
CA LEU A 10 15.63 1.41 8.10
C LEU A 10 14.30 0.95 7.50
N VAL A 11 13.21 1.06 8.25
CA VAL A 11 11.87 0.67 7.78
C VAL A 11 11.44 1.53 6.59
N PHE A 12 11.57 2.85 6.69
CA PHE A 12 11.15 3.76 5.62
C PHE A 12 12.04 3.65 4.38
N LEU A 13 13.35 3.47 4.54
CA LEU A 13 14.26 3.22 3.42
C LEU A 13 13.93 1.91 2.71
N ALA A 14 13.72 0.82 3.45
CA ALA A 14 13.32 -0.46 2.88
C ALA A 14 11.96 -0.36 2.16
N GLY A 15 10.97 0.26 2.79
CA GLY A 15 9.65 0.48 2.22
C GLY A 15 9.69 1.31 0.94
N ALA A 16 10.42 2.42 0.92
CA ALA A 16 10.56 3.29 -0.24
C ALA A 16 11.30 2.58 -1.39
N LEU A 17 12.37 1.85 -1.09
CA LEU A 17 13.15 1.11 -2.09
C LEU A 17 12.32 0.00 -2.73
N LEU A 18 11.57 -0.77 -1.93
CA LEU A 18 10.68 -1.80 -2.45
C LEU A 18 9.52 -1.20 -3.26
N ALA A 19 8.88 -0.15 -2.76
CA ALA A 19 7.81 0.53 -3.47
C ALA A 19 8.28 1.05 -4.84
N TRP A 20 9.47 1.65 -4.89
CA TRP A 20 10.12 2.06 -6.14
C TRP A 20 10.41 0.87 -7.06
N ARG A 21 11.01 -0.20 -6.53
CA ARG A 21 11.38 -1.42 -7.28
C ARG A 21 10.18 -2.14 -7.90
N PHE A 22 9.03 -2.14 -7.21
CA PHE A 22 7.77 -2.71 -7.67
C PHE A 22 6.88 -1.72 -8.43
N ARG A 23 7.35 -0.49 -8.66
CA ARG A 23 6.60 0.58 -9.34
C ARG A 23 5.24 0.90 -8.68
N ARG A 24 5.18 0.77 -7.36
CA ARG A 24 3.99 1.07 -6.53
C ARG A 24 4.08 2.48 -5.98
N TRP A 25 3.72 3.46 -6.80
CA TRP A 25 3.89 4.87 -6.46
C TRP A 25 3.05 5.29 -5.24
N ARG A 26 1.86 4.70 -5.06
CA ARG A 26 1.00 4.96 -3.89
C ARG A 26 1.72 4.61 -2.59
N MET A 27 2.41 3.47 -2.58
CA MET A 27 3.22 3.03 -1.45
C MET A 27 4.47 3.86 -1.22
N LEU A 28 5.08 4.35 -2.30
CA LEU A 28 6.22 5.25 -2.21
C LEU A 28 5.83 6.57 -1.53
N VAL A 29 4.74 7.20 -1.97
CA VAL A 29 4.24 8.45 -1.37
C VAL A 29 3.89 8.23 0.10
N ALA A 30 3.11 7.19 0.42
CA ALA A 30 2.72 6.88 1.78
C ALA A 30 3.92 6.68 2.72
N THR A 31 4.95 5.97 2.25
CA THR A 31 6.18 5.74 3.02
C THR A 31 6.97 7.04 3.24
N LEU A 32 7.07 7.89 2.21
CA LEU A 32 7.75 9.18 2.32
C LEU A 32 6.99 10.16 3.24
N SER A 33 5.66 10.19 3.18
CA SER A 33 4.83 10.99 4.09
C SER A 33 4.98 10.53 5.54
N LEU A 34 5.04 9.21 5.80
CA LEU A 34 5.33 8.67 7.14
C LEU A 34 6.72 9.05 7.64
N ALA A 35 7.74 9.01 6.77
CA ALA A 35 9.10 9.40 7.12
C ALA A 35 9.19 10.91 7.46
N ALA A 36 8.51 11.76 6.69
CA ALA A 36 8.42 13.20 6.96
C ALA A 36 7.73 13.49 8.30
N ALA A 37 6.61 12.80 8.57
CA ALA A 37 5.90 12.89 9.84
C ALA A 37 6.75 12.44 11.03
N GLU A 38 7.53 11.37 10.88
CA GLU A 38 8.45 10.90 11.93
C GLU A 38 9.52 11.93 12.25
N ARG A 39 10.11 12.56 11.23
CA ARG A 39 11.10 13.64 11.45
C ARG A 39 10.48 14.86 12.13
N ALA A 40 9.29 15.30 11.71
CA ALA A 40 8.61 16.42 12.33
C ALA A 40 8.30 16.14 13.82
N LEU A 41 7.81 14.95 14.12
CA LEU A 41 7.49 14.54 15.48
C LEU A 41 8.74 14.38 16.35
N ALA A 42 9.81 13.77 15.82
CA ALA A 42 11.08 13.61 16.52
C ALA A 42 11.73 14.96 16.88
N VAL A 43 11.73 15.93 15.97
CA VAL A 43 12.25 17.29 16.22
C VAL A 43 11.45 18.00 17.32
N THR A 44 10.13 17.83 17.32
CA THR A 44 9.23 18.42 18.34
C THR A 44 9.51 17.86 19.72
N LEU A 45 9.60 16.54 19.82
CA LEU A 45 9.83 15.86 21.10
C LEU A 45 11.26 16.09 21.64
N ALA A 46 12.23 16.42 20.77
CA ALA A 46 13.60 16.73 21.18
C ALA A 46 13.81 18.20 21.58
N SER A 47 13.20 19.16 20.86
CA SER A 47 13.53 20.58 21.01
C SER A 47 12.46 21.42 21.71
N SER A 48 11.20 20.95 21.77
CA SER A 48 10.05 21.67 22.36
C SER A 48 9.90 23.14 21.92
N THR A 49 10.46 23.53 20.78
CA THR A 49 10.37 24.91 20.26
C THR A 49 9.00 25.18 19.63
N PRO A 50 8.51 26.44 19.60
CA PRO A 50 7.25 26.77 18.92
C PRO A 50 7.25 26.33 17.45
N ALA A 51 8.37 26.56 16.74
CA ALA A 51 8.56 26.12 15.36
C ALA A 51 8.39 24.60 15.20
N ALA A 52 8.97 23.80 16.12
CA ALA A 52 8.83 22.35 16.05
C ALA A 52 7.38 21.90 16.28
N HIS A 53 6.67 22.49 17.24
CA HIS A 53 5.24 22.20 17.45
C HIS A 53 4.39 22.47 16.20
N VAL A 54 4.70 23.54 15.46
CA VAL A 54 4.03 23.85 14.19
C VAL A 54 4.34 22.81 13.11
N MET A 55 5.58 22.34 13.03
CA MET A 55 5.95 21.26 12.11
C MET A 55 5.19 19.96 12.42
N ALA A 56 5.11 19.56 13.70
CA ALA A 56 4.33 18.39 14.10
C ALA A 56 2.83 18.58 13.86
N ALA A 57 2.27 19.77 14.11
CA ALA A 57 0.86 20.06 13.84
C ALA A 57 0.54 19.99 12.33
N THR A 58 1.44 20.51 11.50
CA THR A 58 1.32 20.43 10.03
C THR A 58 1.37 18.97 9.56
N ALA A 59 2.31 18.19 10.10
CA ALA A 59 2.41 16.76 9.79
C ALA A 59 1.18 15.97 10.26
N ALA A 60 0.64 16.28 11.44
CA ALA A 60 -0.57 15.66 11.99
C ALA A 60 -1.82 15.95 11.15
N ALA A 61 -1.87 17.09 10.47
CA ALA A 61 -2.94 17.43 9.53
C ALA A 61 -2.73 16.80 8.15
N ALA A 62 -1.52 16.87 7.60
CA ALA A 62 -1.21 16.44 6.24
C ALA A 62 -1.17 14.91 6.07
N LEU A 63 -0.51 14.20 7.00
CA LEU A 63 -0.31 12.75 6.90
C LEU A 63 -1.62 11.95 6.72
N PRO A 64 -2.66 12.14 7.56
CA PRO A 64 -3.90 11.37 7.41
C PRO A 64 -4.62 11.68 6.10
N LEU A 65 -4.56 12.93 5.62
CA LEU A 65 -5.15 13.33 4.34
C LEU A 65 -4.43 12.67 3.17
N ASN A 66 -3.09 12.61 3.19
CA ASN A 66 -2.30 11.95 2.16
C ASN A 66 -2.60 10.46 2.08
N LEU A 67 -2.48 9.75 3.20
CA LEU A 67 -2.72 8.30 3.26
C LEU A 67 -4.12 7.96 2.76
N THR A 68 -5.12 8.74 3.17
CA THR A 68 -6.51 8.54 2.72
C THR A 68 -6.67 8.89 1.25
N ALA A 69 -6.17 10.02 0.76
CA ALA A 69 -6.28 10.40 -0.65
C ALA A 69 -5.68 9.32 -1.57
N LEU A 70 -4.57 8.71 -1.16
CA LEU A 70 -3.95 7.60 -1.88
C LEU A 70 -4.85 6.36 -1.97
N THR A 71 -5.79 6.12 -1.06
CA THR A 71 -6.78 5.01 -1.17
C THR A 71 -7.78 5.19 -2.32
N TRP A 72 -7.99 6.45 -2.75
CA TRP A 72 -8.97 6.80 -3.79
C TRP A 72 -8.33 6.96 -5.18
N LEU A 73 -7.01 7.18 -5.24
CA LEU A 73 -6.29 7.34 -6.50
C LEU A 73 -6.07 5.99 -7.19
N PRO A 74 -6.22 5.91 -8.53
CA PRO A 74 -5.96 4.69 -9.27
C PRO A 74 -4.46 4.34 -9.26
N GLU A 75 -4.15 3.05 -9.14
CA GLU A 75 -2.77 2.56 -9.31
C GLU A 75 -2.32 2.67 -10.79
N ARG A 76 -3.29 2.63 -11.72
CA ARG A 76 -3.07 2.68 -13.19
C ARG A 76 -2.80 4.11 -13.65
N GLY A 77 -1.59 4.36 -14.11
CA GLY A 77 -1.11 5.65 -14.62
C GLY A 77 0.31 5.91 -14.14
N ARG A 78 1.13 6.64 -14.91
CA ARG A 78 2.43 7.13 -14.41
C ARG A 78 2.20 8.40 -13.61
N PRO A 79 2.40 8.40 -12.28
CA PRO A 79 2.95 9.56 -11.62
C PRO A 79 4.43 9.27 -11.35
N VAL A 80 5.24 10.14 -11.93
CA VAL A 80 6.70 10.17 -11.83
C VAL A 80 7.05 10.36 -10.35
N VAL A 81 8.12 9.69 -9.89
CA VAL A 81 8.79 9.96 -8.59
C VAL A 81 8.82 11.46 -8.25
N GLY A 82 8.94 12.33 -9.25
CA GLY A 82 8.87 13.78 -9.14
C GLY A 82 7.60 14.35 -8.49
N TRP A 83 6.39 13.82 -8.76
CA TRP A 83 5.17 14.33 -8.10
C TRP A 83 5.09 13.88 -6.64
N SER A 84 5.49 12.63 -6.37
CA SER A 84 5.55 12.06 -5.02
C SER A 84 6.55 12.79 -4.12
N VAL A 85 7.75 13.02 -4.63
CA VAL A 85 8.78 13.81 -3.96
C VAL A 85 8.35 15.27 -3.88
N GLY A 86 7.69 15.79 -4.92
CA GLY A 86 7.17 17.16 -4.96
C GLY A 86 6.11 17.43 -3.90
N LEU A 87 5.17 16.50 -3.66
CA LEU A 87 4.16 16.60 -2.61
C LEU A 87 4.83 16.69 -1.22
N VAL A 88 5.71 15.74 -0.92
CA VAL A 88 6.41 15.71 0.38
C VAL A 88 7.32 16.92 0.57
N ALA A 89 7.98 17.37 -0.50
CA ALA A 89 8.80 18.59 -0.48
C ALA A 89 7.93 19.85 -0.27
N ALA A 90 6.76 19.93 -0.90
CA ALA A 90 5.82 21.02 -0.73
C ALA A 90 5.27 21.08 0.70
N GLU A 91 5.00 19.93 1.31
CA GLU A 91 4.59 19.84 2.71
C GLU A 91 5.70 20.26 3.67
N ALA A 92 6.94 19.80 3.42
CA ALA A 92 8.09 20.22 4.20
C ALA A 92 8.33 21.74 4.10
N LEU A 93 8.18 22.31 2.89
CA LEU A 93 8.25 23.74 2.66
C LEU A 93 7.13 24.48 3.38
N ALA A 94 5.89 24.02 3.27
CA ALA A 94 4.73 24.62 3.95
C ALA A 94 4.92 24.62 5.48
N ALA A 95 5.41 23.51 6.05
CA ALA A 95 5.73 23.42 7.47
C ALA A 95 6.84 24.42 7.86
N GLY A 96 7.87 24.58 7.02
CA GLY A 96 8.95 25.56 7.23
C GLY A 96 8.48 27.01 7.15
N LEU A 97 7.58 27.33 6.22
CA LEU A 97 6.98 28.66 6.08
C LEU A 97 6.06 28.97 7.27
N LEU A 98 5.24 28.01 7.71
CA LEU A 98 4.36 28.17 8.86
C LEU A 98 5.13 28.28 10.19
N ALA A 99 6.34 27.75 10.26
CA ALA A 99 7.22 27.89 11.42
C ALA A 99 7.85 29.28 11.55
N GLN A 100 7.72 30.16 10.55
CA GLN A 100 8.25 31.52 10.60
C GLN A 100 7.41 32.41 11.55
N PRO A 101 8.03 33.41 12.22
CA PRO A 101 7.32 34.30 13.16
C PRO A 101 6.15 35.04 12.52
N GLU A 102 6.25 35.37 11.24
CA GLU A 102 5.21 36.09 10.48
C GLU A 102 3.93 35.26 10.32
N ALA A 103 4.04 33.94 10.34
CA ALA A 103 2.91 33.02 10.22
C ALA A 103 2.28 32.66 11.58
N ALA A 104 2.72 33.28 12.69
CA ALA A 104 2.27 32.98 14.06
C ALA A 104 0.74 32.88 14.25
N PRO A 105 -0.12 33.73 13.63
CA PRO A 105 -1.57 33.62 13.80
C PRO A 105 -2.13 32.31 13.25
N ILE A 106 -1.67 31.92 12.05
CA ILE A 106 -2.12 30.70 11.36
C ILE A 106 -1.51 29.47 12.04
N ALA A 107 -0.24 29.56 12.41
CA ALA A 107 0.49 28.54 13.13
C ALA A 107 -0.14 28.23 14.50
N GLY A 108 -0.60 29.26 15.22
CA GLY A 108 -1.31 29.13 16.50
C GLY A 108 -2.65 28.42 16.36
N LEU A 109 -3.39 28.66 15.27
CA LEU A 109 -4.63 27.94 14.97
C LEU A 109 -4.36 26.45 14.67
N LEU A 110 -3.33 26.17 13.86
CA LEU A 110 -2.93 24.81 13.49
C LEU A 110 -2.43 23.99 14.68
N ALA A 111 -1.62 24.61 15.54
CA ALA A 111 -1.03 23.96 16.70
C ALA A 111 -1.91 24.03 17.96
N HIS A 112 -3.16 24.52 17.87
CA HIS A 112 -4.03 24.66 19.03
C HIS A 112 -4.31 23.28 19.65
N PRO A 113 -3.92 23.04 20.92
CA PRO A 113 -4.12 21.76 21.56
C PRO A 113 -5.61 21.49 21.78
N PHE A 114 -6.01 20.23 21.69
CA PHE A 114 -7.38 19.81 21.97
C PHE A 114 -7.47 19.14 23.34
N ALA A 115 -8.34 19.65 24.21
CA ALA A 115 -8.60 19.07 25.54
C ALA A 115 -7.33 18.79 26.38
N GLY A 116 -6.28 19.61 26.23
CA GLY A 116 -4.98 19.41 26.91
C GLY A 116 -4.12 18.27 26.35
N GLY A 117 -4.56 17.62 25.27
CA GLY A 117 -3.80 16.60 24.55
C GLY A 117 -2.71 17.18 23.64
N ARG A 118 -1.76 16.31 23.24
CA ARG A 118 -0.65 16.66 22.34
C ARG A 118 -1.04 16.78 20.87
N LEU A 119 -2.07 16.05 20.46
CA LEU A 119 -2.59 16.14 19.11
C LEU A 119 -3.45 17.41 18.99
N PRO A 120 -3.15 18.32 18.05
CA PRO A 120 -3.95 19.52 17.86
C PRO A 120 -5.35 19.18 17.34
N ALA A 121 -6.32 20.08 17.57
CA ALA A 121 -7.72 19.86 17.19
C ALA A 121 -7.88 19.54 15.70
N ILE A 122 -7.15 20.27 14.83
CA ILE A 122 -7.17 20.05 13.39
C ILE A 122 -6.58 18.68 13.04
N GLY A 123 -5.51 18.24 13.72
CA GLY A 123 -4.95 16.90 13.56
C GLY A 123 -5.96 15.82 13.93
N LEU A 124 -6.65 15.96 15.07
CA LEU A 124 -7.67 15.01 15.51
C LEU A 124 -8.83 14.90 14.50
N LEU A 125 -9.31 16.04 14.00
CA LEU A 125 -10.34 16.08 12.96
C LEU A 125 -9.87 15.41 11.66
N ALA A 126 -8.65 15.70 11.23
CA ALA A 126 -8.06 15.11 10.03
C ALA A 126 -7.91 13.59 10.15
N PHE A 127 -7.39 13.08 11.27
CA PHE A 127 -7.32 11.63 11.55
C PHE A 127 -8.69 10.98 11.63
N SER A 128 -9.67 11.63 12.27
CA SER A 128 -11.03 11.09 12.40
C SER A 128 -11.71 10.97 11.03
N ALA A 129 -11.63 12.01 10.20
CA ALA A 129 -12.15 11.98 8.84
C ALA A 129 -11.43 10.95 7.96
N ALA A 130 -10.09 10.89 8.06
CA ALA A 130 -9.26 9.92 7.35
C ALA A 130 -9.62 8.47 7.70
N LEU A 131 -9.73 8.15 8.99
CA LEU A 131 -10.10 6.82 9.45
C LEU A 131 -11.51 6.43 9.01
N ALA A 132 -12.47 7.36 9.05
CA ALA A 132 -13.83 7.12 8.57
C ALA A 132 -13.85 6.81 7.05
N LEU A 133 -13.13 7.62 6.26
CA LEU A 133 -13.05 7.43 4.80
C LEU A 133 -12.27 6.18 4.41
N ALA A 134 -11.15 5.89 5.07
CA ALA A 134 -10.37 4.68 4.87
C ALA A 134 -11.15 3.43 5.29
N GLY A 135 -11.90 3.50 6.40
CA GLY A 135 -12.79 2.43 6.86
C GLY A 135 -13.91 2.17 5.86
N LEU A 136 -14.59 3.21 5.38
CA LEU A 136 -15.59 3.09 4.31
C LEU A 136 -14.97 2.45 3.06
N ARG A 137 -13.79 2.91 2.65
CA ARG A 137 -13.08 2.37 1.49
C ARG A 137 -12.75 0.89 1.66
N LEU A 138 -12.28 0.48 2.84
CA LEU A 138 -11.97 -0.90 3.17
C LEU A 138 -13.22 -1.80 3.10
N THR A 139 -14.38 -1.32 3.57
CA THR A 139 -15.64 -2.07 3.45
C THR A 139 -16.10 -2.25 2.00
N LEU A 140 -15.83 -1.26 1.14
CA LEU A 140 -16.18 -1.32 -0.29
C LEU A 140 -15.16 -2.14 -1.11
N ARG A 141 -13.90 -2.19 -0.68
CA ARG A 141 -12.79 -2.84 -1.39
C ARG A 141 -11.81 -3.48 -0.39
N PRO A 142 -12.06 -4.73 0.06
CA PRO A 142 -11.24 -5.41 1.06
C PRO A 142 -9.93 -5.95 0.45
N GLN A 143 -9.04 -5.04 0.04
CA GLN A 143 -7.72 -5.37 -0.50
C GLN A 143 -6.64 -5.19 0.58
N ALA A 144 -5.57 -5.99 0.52
CA ALA A 144 -4.46 -5.94 1.47
C ALA A 144 -3.87 -4.53 1.61
N LEU A 145 -3.72 -3.81 0.49
CA LEU A 145 -3.25 -2.43 0.48
C LEU A 145 -4.15 -1.47 1.29
N GLU A 146 -5.47 -1.58 1.13
CA GLU A 146 -6.43 -0.71 1.82
C GLU A 146 -6.46 -1.02 3.33
N CYS A 147 -6.33 -2.30 3.69
CA CYS A 147 -6.16 -2.74 5.09
C CYS A 147 -4.87 -2.16 5.69
N GLY A 148 -3.78 -2.21 4.93
CA GLY A 148 -2.49 -1.62 5.30
C GLY A 148 -2.56 -0.12 5.56
N MET A 149 -3.17 0.63 4.66
CA MET A 149 -3.35 2.09 4.82
C MET A 149 -4.18 2.43 6.06
N PHE A 150 -5.25 1.67 6.32
CA PHE A 150 -6.08 1.86 7.51
C PHE A 150 -5.29 1.63 8.80
N TRP A 151 -4.56 0.52 8.91
CA TRP A 151 -3.77 0.23 10.11
C TRP A 151 -2.56 1.16 10.26
N ALA A 152 -1.99 1.63 9.15
CA ALA A 152 -0.96 2.67 9.17
C ALA A 152 -1.50 4.00 9.73
N LEU A 153 -2.74 4.38 9.38
CA LEU A 153 -3.42 5.55 9.96
C LEU A 153 -3.64 5.41 11.47
N VAL A 154 -4.08 4.23 11.93
CA VAL A 154 -4.25 3.94 13.36
C VAL A 154 -2.92 4.06 14.10
N ALA A 155 -1.86 3.46 13.58
CA ALA A 155 -0.53 3.52 14.17
C ALA A 155 0.04 4.96 14.17
N ALA A 156 -0.20 5.74 13.11
CA ALA A 156 0.18 7.14 13.06
C ALA A 156 -0.58 7.99 14.09
N LEU A 157 -1.89 7.76 14.28
CA LEU A 157 -2.69 8.44 15.31
C LEU A 157 -2.11 8.18 16.71
N LEU A 158 -1.77 6.93 17.01
CA LEU A 158 -1.12 6.55 18.28
C LEU A 158 0.23 7.26 18.45
N ALA A 159 1.01 7.41 17.37
CA ALA A 159 2.29 8.09 17.41
C ALA A 159 2.18 9.56 17.81
N PHE A 160 1.24 10.31 17.20
CA PHE A 160 1.04 11.72 17.52
C PHE A 160 0.40 11.92 18.92
N GLY A 161 -0.30 10.92 19.44
CA GLY A 161 -0.77 10.91 20.82
C GLY A 161 0.30 10.55 21.87
N ALA A 162 1.46 10.05 21.44
CA ALA A 162 2.44 9.47 22.34
C ALA A 162 3.20 10.51 23.18
N ALA A 163 3.49 10.14 24.45
CA ALA A 163 4.21 10.98 25.40
C ALA A 163 5.73 10.91 25.22
N ALA A 164 6.28 9.74 24.90
CA ALA A 164 7.73 9.53 24.78
C ALA A 164 8.18 9.53 23.30
N PRO A 165 9.37 10.08 22.99
CA PRO A 165 9.96 10.04 21.65
C PRO A 165 10.07 8.60 21.12
N ALA A 166 10.51 7.67 21.96
CA ALA A 166 10.64 6.26 21.58
C ALA A 166 9.30 5.65 21.17
N SER A 167 8.22 5.89 21.92
CA SER A 167 6.88 5.38 21.56
C SER A 167 6.35 5.97 20.26
N ALA A 168 6.58 7.27 20.01
CA ALA A 168 6.18 7.92 18.77
C ALA A 168 6.91 7.34 17.56
N SER A 169 8.24 7.23 17.63
CA SER A 169 9.06 6.66 16.55
C SER A 169 8.74 5.18 16.31
N ILE A 170 8.49 4.38 17.36
CA ILE A 170 8.09 2.97 17.21
C ILE A 170 6.73 2.87 16.51
N ALA A 171 5.74 3.69 16.88
CA ALA A 171 4.41 3.66 16.28
C ALA A 171 4.43 4.06 14.78
N LEU A 172 5.18 5.10 14.40
CA LEU A 172 5.34 5.48 12.99
C LEU A 172 6.14 4.47 12.18
N ALA A 173 7.18 3.88 12.77
CA ALA A 173 7.89 2.78 12.14
C ALA A 173 6.99 1.53 11.98
N GLY A 174 6.13 1.25 12.97
CA GLY A 174 5.10 0.22 12.87
C GLY A 174 4.13 0.49 11.72
N ALA A 175 3.69 1.73 11.53
CA ALA A 175 2.89 2.12 10.36
C ALA A 175 3.63 1.84 9.04
N GLY A 176 4.92 2.17 8.96
CA GLY A 176 5.76 1.85 7.81
C GLY A 176 5.90 0.34 7.57
N LEU A 177 6.01 -0.47 8.63
CA LEU A 177 6.09 -1.92 8.53
C LEU A 177 4.77 -2.53 8.04
N VAL A 178 3.63 -2.05 8.52
CA VAL A 178 2.30 -2.45 8.04
C VAL A 178 2.17 -2.21 6.55
N LEU A 179 2.61 -1.04 6.06
CA LEU A 179 2.64 -0.76 4.63
C LEU A 179 3.60 -1.70 3.89
N LEU A 180 4.79 -1.94 4.42
CA LEU A 180 5.75 -2.86 3.80
C LEU A 180 5.17 -4.28 3.65
N VAL A 181 4.55 -4.82 4.70
CA VAL A 181 3.87 -6.13 4.66
C VAL A 181 2.77 -6.12 3.60
N SER A 182 1.92 -5.09 3.60
CA SER A 182 0.83 -4.96 2.63
C SER A 182 1.32 -4.87 1.17
N LEU A 183 2.47 -4.22 0.95
CA LEU A 183 3.15 -4.17 -0.35
C LEU A 183 3.62 -5.55 -0.79
N VAL A 184 4.23 -6.31 0.12
CA VAL A 184 4.70 -7.66 -0.16
C VAL A 184 3.52 -8.58 -0.46
N GLU A 185 2.46 -8.56 0.35
CA GLU A 185 1.24 -9.34 0.13
C GLU A 185 0.57 -9.01 -1.21
N THR A 186 0.41 -7.72 -1.53
CA THR A 186 -0.20 -7.30 -2.80
C THR A 186 0.66 -7.70 -4.00
N SER A 187 1.99 -7.57 -3.87
CA SER A 187 2.93 -8.00 -4.91
C SER A 187 2.94 -9.52 -5.09
N HIS A 188 2.75 -10.26 -4.01
CA HIS A 188 2.58 -11.71 -4.05
C HIS A 188 1.26 -12.06 -4.74
N ALA A 189 0.12 -11.52 -4.31
CA ALA A 189 -1.18 -11.82 -4.91
C ALA A 189 -1.19 -11.64 -6.44
N ILE A 190 -0.61 -10.55 -6.94
CA ILE A 190 -0.55 -10.25 -8.39
C ILE A 190 0.41 -11.18 -9.14
N ALA A 191 1.48 -11.66 -8.50
CA ALA A 191 2.39 -12.60 -9.13
C ALA A 191 1.76 -14.00 -9.32
N TYR A 192 0.75 -14.34 -8.52
CA TYR A 192 0.15 -15.68 -8.45
C TYR A 192 -1.26 -15.79 -9.07
N GLY A 193 -1.91 -14.68 -9.42
CA GLY A 193 -3.19 -14.65 -10.13
C GLY A 193 -3.06 -14.02 -11.52
N ASP A 194 -3.82 -14.51 -12.48
CA ASP A 194 -3.99 -13.91 -13.80
C ASP A 194 -5.18 -12.94 -13.81
N GLU A 195 -4.94 -11.65 -14.05
CA GLU A 195 -6.00 -10.62 -14.01
C GLU A 195 -7.09 -10.79 -15.09
N LEU A 196 -6.76 -11.41 -16.22
CA LEU A 196 -7.71 -11.56 -17.32
C LEU A 196 -8.74 -12.65 -17.03
N THR A 197 -8.27 -13.83 -16.62
CA THR A 197 -9.10 -15.03 -16.45
C THR A 197 -9.52 -15.27 -15.01
N GLY A 198 -8.84 -14.65 -14.04
CA GLY A 198 -9.03 -14.92 -12.61
C GLY A 198 -8.39 -16.23 -12.14
N LEU A 199 -7.82 -17.03 -13.04
CA LEU A 199 -7.14 -18.28 -12.69
C LEU A 199 -5.76 -18.01 -12.05
N PRO A 200 -5.23 -18.93 -11.23
CA PRO A 200 -3.86 -18.86 -10.77
C PRO A 200 -2.86 -18.86 -11.94
N SER A 201 -1.78 -18.10 -11.81
CA SER A 201 -0.78 -17.90 -12.88
C SER A 201 0.17 -19.09 -13.04
N ARG A 202 1.01 -19.06 -14.08
CA ARG A 202 2.13 -20.00 -14.27
C ARG A 202 3.01 -20.13 -13.02
N ARG A 203 3.20 -19.04 -12.28
CA ARG A 203 4.01 -19.06 -11.05
C ARG A 203 3.33 -19.88 -9.95
N ALA A 204 2.02 -19.74 -9.81
CA ALA A 204 1.22 -20.56 -8.90
C ALA A 204 1.21 -22.04 -9.29
N LEU A 205 1.23 -22.34 -10.60
CA LEU A 205 1.39 -23.70 -11.09
C LEU A 205 2.73 -24.27 -10.62
N THR A 206 3.84 -23.60 -10.92
CA THR A 206 5.19 -24.08 -10.54
C THR A 206 5.32 -24.30 -9.03
N GLU A 207 4.81 -23.39 -8.21
CA GLU A 207 4.85 -23.56 -6.75
C GLU A 207 3.92 -24.67 -6.24
N SER A 208 2.80 -24.90 -6.93
CA SER A 208 1.92 -26.04 -6.62
C SER A 208 2.62 -27.36 -6.94
N LEU A 209 3.32 -27.45 -8.08
CA LEU A 209 4.08 -28.64 -8.47
C LEU A 209 5.19 -28.99 -7.48
N LEU A 210 5.87 -27.99 -6.90
CA LEU A 210 6.90 -28.23 -5.88
C LEU A 210 6.35 -28.81 -4.57
N ARG A 211 5.04 -28.65 -4.33
CA ARG A 211 4.35 -29.14 -3.12
C ARG A 211 3.57 -30.43 -3.34
N LEU A 212 3.53 -30.93 -4.58
CA LEU A 212 2.88 -32.22 -4.87
C LEU A 212 3.80 -33.34 -4.43
N GLU A 213 3.23 -34.28 -3.68
CA GLU A 213 3.84 -35.54 -3.31
C GLU A 213 2.99 -36.69 -3.87
N GLY A 214 3.60 -37.83 -4.18
CA GLY A 214 2.90 -38.97 -4.77
C GLY A 214 2.64 -38.84 -6.26
N ALA A 215 1.66 -39.61 -6.76
CA ALA A 215 1.27 -39.59 -8.16
C ALA A 215 0.36 -38.38 -8.44
N TYR A 216 0.59 -37.73 -9.58
CA TYR A 216 -0.26 -36.65 -10.04
C TYR A 216 -0.30 -36.64 -11.56
N THR A 217 -1.37 -36.10 -12.12
CA THR A 217 -1.55 -35.89 -13.56
C THR A 217 -1.62 -34.41 -13.86
N ILE A 218 -0.98 -33.98 -14.95
CA ILE A 218 -1.09 -32.61 -15.45
C ILE A 218 -1.69 -32.67 -16.86
N ALA A 219 -2.79 -31.97 -17.07
CA ALA A 219 -3.36 -31.74 -18.39
C ALA A 219 -2.92 -30.35 -18.89
N MET A 220 -2.35 -30.29 -20.08
CA MET A 220 -2.05 -29.04 -20.78
C MET A 220 -3.17 -28.77 -21.80
N VAL A 221 -3.63 -27.53 -21.86
CA VAL A 221 -4.70 -27.08 -22.75
C VAL A 221 -4.19 -25.87 -23.52
N ASP A 222 -4.30 -25.90 -24.83
CA ASP A 222 -3.93 -24.80 -25.72
C ASP A 222 -5.13 -24.44 -26.63
N ILE A 223 -5.22 -23.18 -27.03
CA ILE A 223 -6.27 -22.73 -27.95
C ILE A 223 -5.73 -22.71 -29.37
N ASP A 224 -6.14 -23.70 -30.16
CA ASP A 224 -5.74 -23.80 -31.56
C ASP A 224 -6.06 -22.52 -32.34
N HIS A 225 -5.09 -22.06 -33.12
CA HIS A 225 -5.21 -20.91 -34.03
C HIS A 225 -5.62 -19.58 -33.35
N PHE A 226 -5.31 -19.38 -32.07
CA PHE A 226 -5.69 -18.17 -31.33
C PHE A 226 -5.22 -16.86 -31.98
N LYS A 227 -4.02 -16.86 -32.58
CA LYS A 227 -3.53 -15.69 -33.33
C LYS A 227 -4.44 -15.34 -34.52
N VAL A 228 -4.86 -16.33 -35.31
CA VAL A 228 -5.75 -16.11 -36.46
C VAL A 228 -7.10 -15.59 -36.00
N PHE A 229 -7.61 -16.10 -34.88
CA PHE A 229 -8.82 -15.60 -34.25
C PHE A 229 -8.69 -14.11 -33.88
N ASN A 230 -7.61 -13.72 -33.20
CA ASN A 230 -7.33 -12.32 -32.86
C ASN A 230 -7.20 -11.42 -34.10
N ASP A 231 -6.52 -11.90 -35.13
CA ASP A 231 -6.35 -11.15 -36.38
C ASP A 231 -7.70 -10.94 -37.09
N THR A 232 -8.66 -11.84 -36.91
CA THR A 232 -9.99 -11.79 -37.53
C THR A 232 -11.01 -10.97 -36.73
N TYR A 233 -11.03 -11.14 -35.40
CA TYR A 233 -12.08 -10.62 -34.52
C TYR A 233 -11.59 -9.54 -33.53
N GLY A 234 -10.29 -9.27 -33.51
CA GLY A 234 -9.64 -8.30 -32.62
C GLY A 234 -9.29 -8.87 -31.24
N HIS A 235 -8.33 -8.23 -30.58
CA HIS A 235 -7.81 -8.65 -29.28
C HIS A 235 -8.87 -8.67 -28.17
N ASP A 236 -9.84 -7.74 -28.19
CA ASP A 236 -10.91 -7.71 -27.19
C ASP A 236 -11.79 -8.97 -27.26
N ALA A 237 -12.00 -9.53 -28.45
CA ALA A 237 -12.72 -10.79 -28.63
C ALA A 237 -11.89 -11.98 -28.15
N GLY A 238 -10.57 -11.98 -28.42
CA GLY A 238 -9.66 -13.00 -27.87
C GLY A 238 -9.62 -13.00 -26.34
N ASP A 239 -9.61 -11.82 -25.73
CA ASP A 239 -9.69 -11.67 -24.27
C ASP A 239 -10.98 -12.26 -23.69
N GLN A 240 -12.11 -12.09 -24.38
CA GLN A 240 -13.38 -12.73 -23.99
C GLN A 240 -13.32 -14.25 -24.10
N LEU A 241 -12.74 -14.78 -25.18
CA LEU A 241 -12.55 -16.22 -25.36
C LEU A 241 -11.70 -16.82 -24.22
N LEU A 242 -10.60 -16.16 -23.87
CA LEU A 242 -9.74 -16.56 -22.76
C LEU A 242 -10.49 -16.53 -21.41
N ARG A 243 -11.29 -15.50 -21.15
CA ARG A 243 -12.16 -15.44 -19.95
C ARG A 243 -13.14 -16.59 -19.89
N MET A 244 -13.80 -16.90 -21.01
CA MET A 244 -14.75 -17.99 -21.09
C MET A 244 -14.09 -19.35 -20.85
N LEU A 245 -12.95 -19.60 -21.48
CA LEU A 245 -12.20 -20.84 -21.25
C LEU A 245 -11.72 -20.94 -19.80
N GLY A 246 -11.19 -19.85 -19.24
CA GLY A 246 -10.77 -19.80 -17.85
C GLY A 246 -11.91 -20.11 -16.88
N ALA A 247 -13.09 -19.53 -17.09
CA ALA A 247 -14.28 -19.82 -16.28
C ALA A 247 -14.73 -21.28 -16.41
N ARG A 248 -14.63 -21.88 -17.60
CA ARG A 248 -14.94 -23.30 -17.80
C ARG A 248 -13.93 -24.22 -17.13
N LEU A 249 -12.65 -23.90 -17.18
CA LEU A 249 -11.61 -24.67 -16.51
C LEU A 249 -11.72 -24.57 -14.98
N ALA A 250 -12.22 -23.44 -14.45
CA ALA A 250 -12.52 -23.27 -13.02
C ALA A 250 -13.57 -24.26 -12.50
N GLU A 251 -14.42 -24.79 -13.37
CA GLU A 251 -15.48 -25.76 -13.05
C GLU A 251 -15.02 -27.22 -13.15
N VAL A 252 -13.74 -27.49 -13.44
CA VAL A 252 -13.22 -28.85 -13.59
C VAL A 252 -13.38 -29.64 -12.29
N GLY A 253 -14.04 -30.81 -12.38
CA GLY A 253 -14.25 -31.73 -11.27
C GLY A 253 -13.05 -32.64 -10.98
N GLY A 254 -13.24 -33.62 -10.09
CA GLY A 254 -12.22 -34.64 -9.80
C GLY A 254 -10.97 -34.11 -9.07
N GLY A 255 -11.10 -33.01 -8.33
CA GLY A 255 -9.97 -32.37 -7.65
C GLY A 255 -9.02 -31.59 -8.57
N GLY A 256 -9.42 -31.38 -9.84
CA GLY A 256 -8.64 -30.62 -10.81
C GLY A 256 -8.45 -29.15 -10.38
N ARG A 257 -7.20 -28.70 -10.40
CA ARG A 257 -6.81 -27.32 -10.11
C ARG A 257 -6.31 -26.66 -11.38
N PRO A 258 -7.07 -25.73 -11.99
CA PRO A 258 -6.68 -25.04 -13.22
C PRO A 258 -5.74 -23.86 -12.96
N PHE A 259 -4.90 -23.56 -13.95
CA PHE A 259 -3.92 -22.49 -13.97
C PHE A 259 -3.83 -21.91 -15.38
N ARG A 260 -3.54 -20.61 -15.51
CA ARG A 260 -3.14 -20.02 -16.78
C ARG A 260 -1.61 -20.10 -16.93
N TYR A 261 -1.16 -20.89 -17.88
CA TYR A 261 0.26 -21.17 -18.09
C TYR A 261 0.94 -20.12 -19.00
N GLY A 262 0.24 -19.68 -20.04
CA GLY A 262 0.78 -18.79 -21.07
C GLY A 262 -0.22 -17.77 -21.58
N GLY A 263 0.07 -17.18 -22.75
CA GLY A 263 -0.82 -16.22 -23.41
C GLY A 263 -2.17 -16.85 -23.77
N GLU A 264 -2.13 -18.03 -24.38
CA GLU A 264 -3.31 -18.85 -24.74
C GLU A 264 -3.31 -20.24 -24.11
N GLU A 265 -2.30 -20.55 -23.31
CA GLU A 265 -2.10 -21.87 -22.70
C GLU A 265 -2.63 -21.92 -21.26
N PHE A 266 -3.24 -23.05 -20.90
CA PHE A 266 -3.73 -23.40 -19.57
C PHE A 266 -3.18 -24.75 -19.13
N ALA A 267 -3.19 -25.00 -17.83
CA ALA A 267 -2.81 -26.27 -17.24
C ALA A 267 -3.80 -26.64 -16.13
N VAL A 268 -4.06 -27.94 -15.95
CA VAL A 268 -4.85 -28.46 -14.84
C VAL A 268 -4.06 -29.54 -14.12
N ILE A 269 -3.86 -29.38 -12.81
CA ILE A 269 -3.26 -30.40 -11.96
C ILE A 269 -4.38 -31.26 -11.36
N PHE A 270 -4.25 -32.57 -11.46
CA PHE A 270 -5.01 -33.55 -10.69
C PHE A 270 -4.04 -34.25 -9.74
N SER A 271 -4.18 -34.01 -8.44
CA SER A 271 -3.47 -34.80 -7.43
C SER A 271 -4.24 -36.10 -7.18
N ASP A 272 -3.56 -37.26 -7.19
CA ASP A 272 -4.16 -38.47 -6.64
C ASP A 272 -4.28 -38.25 -5.13
N THR A 273 -5.47 -37.84 -4.68
CA THR A 273 -5.85 -38.09 -3.28
C THR A 273 -6.36 -39.52 -3.21
N PRO A 274 -5.67 -40.43 -2.47
CA PRO A 274 -6.23 -41.74 -2.16
C PRO A 274 -7.54 -41.64 -1.36
#